data_AF-A0A422M970-F1
#
_entry.id   AF-A0A422M970-F1
#
_cell.length_a   1.000
_cell.length_b   1.000
_cell.length_c   1.000
_cell.angle_alpha   90.00
_cell.angle_beta   90.00
_cell.angle_gamma   90.00
#
_symmetry.space_group_name_H-M   'P 1'
#
loop_
_entity.id
_entity.type
_entity.pdbx_description
1 polymer ?
#
loop_
_entity_poly.entity_id
_entity_poly.type
_entity_poly.pdbx_seq_one_letter_code
_entity_poly.pdbx_strand_id
1 'polypeptide(L)' 'MTDAASVGNDNVEFICQKCHKHEEIPREIVIMLDGSDLAYSPDQPPQFVCEDCGGAMSPVYYRNELGYEFRLEDK' A
#
# COMPACT_ATOMS: atom_id res chain seq x y z
N MET A 1 3.62 -21.90 -20.98
CA MET A 1 5.00 -21.85 -20.47
C MET A 1 4.95 -20.93 -19.28
N THR A 2 5.12 -21.48 -18.08
CA THR A 2 4.96 -20.77 -16.83
C THR A 2 6.22 -19.94 -16.63
N ASP A 3 6.16 -18.67 -17.01
CA ASP A 3 7.25 -17.73 -16.76
C ASP A 3 7.31 -17.44 -15.27
N ALA A 4 8.10 -18.25 -14.57
CA ALA A 4 8.60 -18.01 -13.21
C ALA A 4 9.63 -16.85 -13.24
N ALA A 5 9.20 -15.67 -13.68
CA ALA A 5 10.05 -14.50 -13.88
C ALA A 5 9.40 -13.20 -13.36
N SER A 6 8.84 -13.21 -12.14
CA SER A 6 8.51 -11.98 -11.41
C SER A 6 8.41 -12.21 -9.90
N VAL A 7 9.47 -12.69 -9.23
CA VAL A 7 9.66 -12.29 -7.82
C VAL A 7 10.28 -10.89 -7.87
N GLY A 8 9.48 -9.94 -8.36
CA GLY A 8 9.88 -8.54 -8.47
C GLY A 8 9.82 -7.90 -7.09
N ASN A 9 10.79 -7.03 -6.82
CA ASN A 9 10.76 -6.07 -5.72
C ASN A 9 9.64 -5.05 -5.94
N ASP A 10 8.40 -5.50 -6.03
CA ASP A 10 7.23 -4.63 -6.13
C ASP A 10 6.87 -4.24 -4.71
N ASN A 11 7.49 -3.17 -4.22
CA ASN A 11 7.11 -2.51 -2.98
C ASN A 11 6.14 -1.35 -3.30
N VAL A 12 5.28 -1.06 -2.35
CA VAL A 12 4.48 0.16 -2.31
C VAL A 12 5.12 1.08 -1.29
N GLU A 13 5.37 2.32 -1.70
CA GLU A 13 5.89 3.36 -0.81
C GLU A 13 4.77 3.84 0.12
N PHE A 14 5.06 3.87 1.42
CA PHE A 14 4.21 4.46 2.45
C PHE A 14 4.92 5.64 3.07
N ILE A 15 4.16 6.71 3.34
CA ILE A 15 4.67 7.89 4.03
C ILE A 15 3.94 8.08 5.36
N CYS A 16 4.73 8.26 6.42
CA CYS A 16 4.22 8.56 7.75
C CYS A 16 3.61 9.96 7.77
N GLN A 17 2.35 10.06 8.19
CA GLN A 17 1.61 11.32 8.24
C GLN A 17 2.06 12.23 9.40
N LYS A 18 2.97 11.76 10.25
CA LYS A 18 3.48 12.49 11.43
C LYS A 18 4.93 12.93 11.27
N CYS A 19 5.82 12.03 10.87
CA CYS A 19 7.27 12.30 10.78
C CYS A 19 7.81 12.31 9.34
N HIS A 20 6.95 12.02 8.36
CA HIS A 20 7.30 11.97 6.93
C HIS A 20 8.41 10.97 6.57
N LYS A 21 8.66 9.98 7.41
CA LYS A 21 9.47 8.82 7.03
C LYS A 21 8.76 8.03 5.95
N HIS A 22 9.55 7.57 4.99
CA HIS A 22 9.12 6.68 3.92
C HIS A 22 9.51 5.24 4.27
N GLU A 23 8.59 4.30 4.11
CA GLU A 23 8.81 2.87 4.31
C GLU A 23 8.29 2.12 3.08
N GLU A 24 9.03 1.08 2.66
CA GLU A 24 8.64 0.23 1.55
C GLU A 24 7.97 -1.04 2.07
N ILE A 25 6.72 -1.24 1.69
CA ILE A 25 5.93 -2.41 2.09
C ILE A 25 5.73 -3.32 0.87
N PRO A 26 5.94 -4.64 0.97
CA PRO A 26 5.73 -5.55 -0.16
C PRO A 26 4.31 -5.46 -0.70
N ARG A 27 4.17 -5.31 -2.02
CA ARG A 27 2.88 -5.15 -2.69
C ARG A 27 1.94 -6.32 -2.42
N GLU A 28 2.45 -7.54 -2.28
CA GLU A 28 1.65 -8.71 -1.91
C GLU A 28 0.92 -8.52 -0.56
N ILE A 29 1.57 -7.88 0.42
CA ILE A 29 0.98 -7.59 1.72
C ILE A 29 -0.07 -6.50 1.58
N VAL A 30 0.21 -5.46 0.79
CA VAL A 30 -0.76 -4.38 0.51
C VAL A 30 -2.01 -4.93 -0.16
N ILE A 31 -1.86 -5.75 -1.21
CA ILE A 31 -2.99 -6.39 -1.90
C ILE A 31 -3.77 -7.30 -0.95
N MET A 32 -3.09 -8.12 -0.16
CA MET A 32 -3.73 -9.05 0.77
C MET A 32 -4.60 -8.30 1.80
N LEU A 33 -4.11 -7.18 2.33
CA LEU A 33 -4.85 -6.34 3.27
C LEU A 33 -6.01 -5.61 2.59
N ASP A 34 -5.79 -5.05 1.39
CA ASP A 34 -6.83 -4.37 0.60
C ASP A 34 -7.98 -5.33 0.24
N GLY A 35 -7.66 -6.54 -0.22
CA GLY A 35 -8.65 -7.58 -0.54
C GLY A 35 -9.36 -8.15 0.69
N SER A 36 -8.87 -7.87 1.90
CA SER A 36 -9.54 -8.22 3.15
C SER A 36 -10.60 -7.18 3.56
N ASP A 37 -10.62 -6.00 2.91
CA ASP A 37 -11.70 -5.02 3.07
C ASP A 37 -12.97 -5.52 2.37
N LEU A 38 -13.96 -5.94 3.17
CA LEU A 38 -15.26 -6.41 2.67
C LEU A 38 -16.02 -5.33 1.89
N ALA A 39 -15.74 -4.05 2.13
CA ALA A 39 -16.36 -2.95 1.40
C ALA A 39 -15.72 -2.71 0.03
N TYR A 40 -14.52 -3.25 -0.22
CA TYR A 40 -13.69 -2.97 -1.41
C TYR A 40 -13.63 -1.46 -1.71
N SER A 41 -13.54 -0.64 -0.65
CA SER A 41 -13.80 0.78 -0.76
C SER A 41 -12.51 1.50 -1.17
N PRO A 42 -12.48 2.19 -2.33
CA PRO A 42 -11.26 2.81 -2.83
C PRO A 42 -10.77 4.00 -1.98
N ASP A 43 -11.60 4.48 -1.04
CA ASP A 43 -11.28 5.54 -0.08
C ASP A 43 -10.65 5.01 1.22
N GLN A 44 -10.55 3.68 1.40
CA GLN A 44 -10.00 3.03 2.59
C GLN A 44 -8.77 2.17 2.24
N PRO A 45 -7.66 2.79 1.80
CA PRO A 45 -6.44 2.03 1.56
C PRO A 45 -5.89 1.43 2.87
N PRO A 46 -5.12 0.34 2.79
CA PRO A 46 -4.38 -0.19 3.94
C PRO A 46 -3.54 0.89 4.62
N GLN A 47 -3.47 0.82 5.95
CA GLN A 47 -2.63 1.71 6.76
C GLN A 47 -1.67 0.88 7.62
N PHE A 48 -0.47 1.43 7.84
CA PHE A 48 0.54 0.85 8.70
C PHE A 48 0.92 1.81 9.83
N VAL A 49 1.61 1.28 10.83
CA VAL A 49 2.16 2.07 11.93
C VAL A 49 3.65 2.27 11.66
N CYS A 50 4.07 3.53 11.60
CA CYS A 50 5.47 3.90 11.38
C CYS A 50 6.36 3.36 12.49
N GLU A 51 7.42 2.66 12.11
CA GLU A 51 8.33 2.00 13.04
C GLU A 51 9.11 3.00 13.92
N ASP A 52 9.31 4.23 13.43
CA ASP A 52 10.11 5.24 14.11
C ASP A 52 9.32 6.06 15.14
N CYS A 53 8.04 6.37 14.85
CA CYS A 53 7.28 7.34 15.65
C CYS A 53 5.88 6.89 16.08
N GLY A 54 5.46 5.68 15.67
CA GLY A 54 4.14 5.13 15.94
C GLY A 54 2.98 5.85 15.24
N GLY A 55 3.26 6.77 14.32
CA GLY A 55 2.24 7.49 13.55
C GLY A 55 1.65 6.64 12.42
N ALA A 56 0.41 6.94 12.02
CA ALA A 56 -0.21 6.28 10.87
C ALA A 56 0.56 6.57 9.57
N MET A 57 0.64 5.56 8.71
CA MET A 57 1.22 5.64 7.38
C MET A 57 0.17 5.37 6.32
N SER A 58 0.24 6.13 5.23
CA SER A 58 -0.61 5.97 4.06
C SER A 58 0.25 5.62 2.85
N PRO A 59 -0.25 4.82 1.89
CA PRO A 59 0.47 4.59 0.66
C PRO A 59 0.59 5.91 -0.12
N VAL A 60 1.69 6.11 -0.83
CA VAL A 60 1.85 7.25 -1.74
C VAL A 60 1.04 7.02 -3.01
N TYR A 61 1.17 5.81 -3.58
CA TYR A 61 0.41 5.34 -4.74
C TYR A 61 0.35 3.82 -4.76
N TYR A 62 -0.80 3.24 -5.09
CA TYR A 62 -0.90 1.86 -5.56
C TYR A 62 -2.17 1.66 -6.39
N ARG A 63 -2.21 0.55 -7.13
CA ARG A 63 -3.39 0.09 -7.87
C ARG A 63 -3.83 -1.27 -7.34
N ASN A 64 -5.07 -1.40 -6.90
CA ASN A 64 -5.55 -2.69 -6.39
C ASN A 64 -5.90 -3.68 -7.52
N GLU A 65 -6.27 -4.91 -7.15
CA GLU A 65 -6.58 -5.98 -8.11
C GLU A 65 -7.85 -5.70 -8.94
N LEU A 66 -8.76 -4.86 -8.42
CA LEU A 66 -9.95 -4.40 -9.14
C LEU A 66 -9.63 -3.27 -10.13
N GLY A 67 -8.40 -2.78 -10.12
CA GLY A 67 -7.91 -1.76 -11.03
C GLY A 67 -8.13 -0.32 -10.57
N TYR A 68 -8.62 -0.11 -9.35
CA TYR A 68 -8.72 1.22 -8.74
C TYR A 68 -7.33 1.73 -8.34
N GLU A 69 -7.09 3.00 -8.61
CA GLU A 69 -5.86 3.69 -8.21
C GLU A 69 -6.12 4.51 -6.97
N PHE A 70 -5.24 4.36 -5.98
CA PHE A 70 -5.14 5.27 -4.85
C PHE A 70 -3.92 6.17 -5.05
N ARG A 71 -4.07 7.48 -4.81
CA ARG A 71 -2.99 8.46 -4.76
C ARG A 71 -3.16 9.31 -3.51
N LEU A 72 -2.09 9.50 -2.75
CA LEU A 72 -2.16 10.31 -1.53
C LEU A 72 -2.54 11.77 -1.81
N GLU A 73 -2.14 12.29 -2.96
CA GLU A 73 -2.41 13.68 -3.39
C GLU A 73 -3.89 13.97 -3.69
N ASP A 74 -4.70 12.94 -3.93
CA ASP A 74 -6.13 13.08 -4.20
C ASP A 74 -6.96 13.28 -2.92
N LYS A 75 -6.32 13.23 -1.75
CA LYS A 75 -6.95 13.23 -0.42
C LYS A 75 -7.04 14.61 0.23
#